data_AF-A0A8D8AZ57-F1
#
_entry.id   AF-A0A8D8AZ57-F1
#
_cell.length_a   1.000
_cell.length_b   1.000
_cell.length_c   1.000
_cell.angle_alpha   90.00
_cell.angle_beta   90.00
_cell.angle_gamma   90.00
#
_symmetry.space_group_name_H-M   'P 1'
#
loop_
_entity.id
_entity.type
_entity.pdbx_description
1 polymer ?
#
loop_
_entity_poly.entity_id
_entity_poly.type
_entity_poly.pdbx_seq_one_letter_code
_entity_poly.pdbx_strand_id
1 'polypeptide(L)'
;MLKTKSQQQKNILNTIISVLPDNRPITSLQLVEDYERCPANFAPINKTYDQDQDADLWRENILFGKKTSRYLCQSKTEGLPDYILETLRVIGEKEALPEGFSQLTRTADSEQKAWRKRQLVYRLAKKGVAKQAITDIILCSRLRQAPEGFTLAG
;
A
#
# COMPACT_ATOMS: atom_id res chain seq x y z
N MET A 1 -17.22 -35.44 10.95
CA MET A 1 -16.72 -35.54 9.55
C MET A 1 -15.20 -35.49 9.58
N LEU A 2 -14.52 -36.64 9.41
CA LEU A 2 -13.06 -36.74 9.47
C LEU A 2 -12.46 -36.09 8.20
N LYS A 3 -11.68 -35.02 8.37
CA LYS A 3 -10.98 -34.38 7.24
C LYS A 3 -9.94 -35.38 6.70
N THR A 4 -9.92 -35.58 5.38
CA THR A 4 -8.97 -36.49 4.73
C THR A 4 -7.54 -35.95 4.83
N LYS A 5 -6.53 -36.84 4.87
CA LYS A 5 -5.10 -36.45 4.95
C LYS A 5 -4.68 -35.44 3.87
N SER A 6 -5.27 -35.54 2.68
CA SER A 6 -5.10 -34.60 1.55
C SER A 6 -5.61 -33.19 1.87
N GLN A 7 -6.79 -33.07 2.48
CA GLN A 7 -7.37 -31.79 2.87
C GLN A 7 -6.55 -31.13 4.00
N GLN A 8 -6.02 -31.95 4.91
CA GLN A 8 -5.17 -31.50 6.01
C GLN A 8 -3.81 -31.00 5.50
N GLN A 9 -3.19 -31.70 4.55
CA GLN A 9 -1.96 -31.25 3.87
C GLN A 9 -2.16 -29.94 3.09
N LYS A 10 -3.26 -29.80 2.35
CA LYS A 10 -3.58 -28.53 1.65
C LYS A 10 -3.73 -27.36 2.63
N ASN A 11 -4.37 -27.58 3.77
CA ASN A 11 -4.53 -26.53 4.79
C ASN A 11 -3.18 -26.12 5.38
N ILE A 12 -2.29 -27.07 5.68
CA ILE A 12 -0.96 -26.79 6.20
C ILE A 12 -0.12 -26.02 5.18
N LEU A 13 -0.15 -26.43 3.90
CA LEU A 13 0.56 -25.72 2.83
C LEU A 13 0.05 -24.29 2.67
N ASN A 14 -1.27 -24.07 2.69
CA ASN A 14 -1.85 -22.74 2.61
C ASN A 14 -1.46 -21.87 3.82
N THR A 15 -1.44 -22.44 5.03
CA THR A 15 -0.96 -21.74 6.22
C THR A 15 0.50 -21.35 6.06
N ILE A 16 1.39 -22.25 5.65
CA ILE A 16 2.82 -21.96 5.49
C ILE A 16 3.07 -20.92 4.39
N ILE A 17 2.38 -21.05 3.24
CA ILE A 17 2.47 -20.07 2.14
C ILE A 17 2.04 -18.67 2.62
N SER A 18 1.06 -18.58 3.52
CA SER A 18 0.64 -17.29 4.09
C SER A 18 1.65 -16.69 5.10
N VAL A 19 2.63 -17.45 5.58
CA VAL A 19 3.71 -16.96 6.45
C VAL A 19 4.94 -16.53 5.66
N LEU A 20 5.07 -16.96 4.41
CA LEU A 20 6.20 -16.58 3.57
C LEU A 20 5.99 -15.17 2.98
N PRO A 21 7.05 -14.36 2.85
CA PRO A 21 6.95 -13.06 2.20
C PRO A 21 6.49 -13.23 0.76
N ASP A 22 5.36 -12.62 0.43
CA ASP A 22 4.85 -12.57 -0.94
C ASP A 22 5.71 -11.60 -1.76
N ASN A 23 6.63 -12.11 -2.57
CA ASN A 23 7.52 -11.29 -3.39
C ASN A 23 6.92 -10.93 -4.77
N ARG A 24 5.63 -11.16 -5.01
CA ARG A 24 4.99 -10.70 -6.25
C ARG A 24 4.98 -9.16 -6.29
N PRO A 25 5.15 -8.56 -7.48
CA PRO A 25 5.01 -7.11 -7.64
C PRO A 25 3.64 -6.61 -7.19
N ILE A 26 3.61 -5.44 -6.57
CA ILE A 26 2.38 -4.67 -6.41
C ILE A 26 1.90 -4.25 -7.80
N THR A 27 0.61 -4.34 -8.04
CA THR A 27 -0.03 -4.05 -9.33
C THR A 27 -0.98 -2.86 -9.24
N SER A 28 -1.47 -2.52 -8.04
CA SER A 28 -2.36 -1.39 -7.83
C SER A 28 -2.25 -0.81 -6.42
N LEU A 29 -2.57 0.49 -6.30
CA LEU A 29 -2.64 1.23 -5.06
C LEU A 29 -4.00 1.91 -4.96
N GLN A 30 -4.54 1.99 -3.74
CA GLN A 30 -5.70 2.79 -3.39
C GLN A 30 -5.50 3.48 -2.05
N LEU A 31 -6.34 4.47 -1.74
CA LEU A 31 -6.35 5.15 -0.46
C LEU A 31 -7.76 5.08 0.11
N VAL A 32 -7.91 4.86 1.42
CA VAL A 32 -9.21 4.81 2.11
C VAL A 32 -9.19 5.69 3.36
N GLU A 33 -10.36 6.14 3.81
CA GLU A 33 -10.49 6.81 5.10
C GLU A 33 -10.46 5.82 6.26
N ASP A 34 -11.12 4.68 6.07
CA ASP A 34 -11.27 3.61 7.06
C ASP A 34 -10.57 2.33 6.54
N TYR A 35 -9.51 1.89 7.21
CA TYR A 35 -8.77 0.70 6.78
C TYR A 35 -9.62 -0.58 6.86
N GLU A 36 -10.68 -0.61 7.65
CA GLU A 36 -11.62 -1.75 7.70
C GLU A 36 -12.50 -1.81 6.44
N ARG A 37 -12.58 -0.71 5.68
CA ARG A 37 -13.24 -0.62 4.38
C ARG A 37 -12.28 -0.76 3.22
N CYS A 38 -11.11 -1.36 3.46
CA CYS A 38 -10.17 -1.70 2.40
C CYS A 38 -10.88 -2.52 1.31
N PRO A 39 -10.76 -2.15 0.02
CA PRO A 39 -11.40 -2.88 -1.07
C PRO A 39 -10.97 -4.35 -1.10
N ALA A 40 -11.83 -5.20 -1.65
CA ALA A 40 -11.53 -6.61 -1.86
C ALA A 40 -10.22 -6.78 -2.66
N ASN A 41 -9.41 -7.76 -2.28
CA ASN A 41 -8.09 -8.07 -2.88
C ASN A 41 -7.02 -6.96 -2.72
N PHE A 42 -7.27 -5.98 -1.87
CA PHE A 42 -6.25 -5.06 -1.36
C PHE A 42 -5.92 -5.38 0.10
N ALA A 43 -4.69 -5.08 0.50
CA ALA A 43 -4.23 -5.12 1.88
C ALA A 43 -3.96 -3.69 2.37
N PRO A 44 -4.55 -3.26 3.50
CA PRO A 44 -4.27 -1.95 4.06
C PRO A 44 -2.93 -1.93 4.81
N ILE A 45 -2.21 -0.83 4.69
CA ILE A 45 -1.05 -0.50 5.53
C ILE A 45 -1.58 0.40 6.64
N ASN A 46 -2.09 -0.22 7.69
CA ASN A 46 -2.72 0.46 8.84
C ASN A 46 -1.81 0.53 10.07
N LYS A 47 -0.64 -0.10 10.02
CA LYS A 47 0.36 -0.03 11.09
C LYS A 47 1.76 0.29 10.57
N THR A 48 2.51 1.04 11.35
CA THR A 48 3.90 1.36 11.04
C THR A 48 4.78 0.15 11.33
N TYR A 49 5.72 -0.13 10.44
CA TYR A 49 6.65 -1.26 10.54
C TYR A 49 7.48 -1.26 11.82
N ASP A 50 7.96 -0.09 12.25
CA ASP A 50 8.95 0.03 13.32
C ASP A 50 8.38 0.01 14.74
N GLN A 51 7.14 0.49 14.93
CA GLN A 51 6.56 0.68 16.27
C GLN A 51 5.12 0.16 16.41
N ASP A 52 4.59 -0.52 15.39
CA ASP A 52 3.20 -1.02 15.37
C ASP A 52 2.15 0.07 15.66
N GLN A 53 2.47 1.34 15.38
CA GLN A 53 1.59 2.49 15.59
C GLN A 53 0.63 2.69 14.42
N ASP A 54 -0.43 3.45 14.64
CA ASP A 54 -1.37 3.88 13.59
C ASP A 54 -0.63 4.47 12.36
N ALA A 55 -0.87 3.90 11.18
CA ALA A 55 -0.22 4.31 9.93
C ALA A 55 -1.00 5.37 9.14
N ASP A 56 -1.84 6.15 9.82
CA ASP A 56 -2.56 7.26 9.21
C ASP A 56 -1.58 8.23 8.50
N LEU A 57 -1.83 8.47 7.22
CA LEU A 57 -1.07 9.37 6.34
C LEU A 57 -1.62 10.81 6.35
N TRP A 58 -2.82 11.04 6.90
CA TRP A 58 -3.39 12.38 7.02
C TRP A 58 -2.78 13.15 8.21
N ARG A 59 -2.50 12.45 9.32
CA ARG A 59 -1.80 12.92 10.53
C ARG A 59 -2.22 14.33 10.96
N GLU A 60 -3.51 14.50 11.25
CA GLU A 60 -4.03 15.77 11.75
C GLU A 60 -4.17 15.76 13.27
N ASN A 61 -3.45 16.67 13.93
CA ASN A 61 -3.64 16.96 15.35
C ASN A 61 -4.84 17.88 15.51
N ILE A 62 -6.03 17.32 15.48
CA ILE A 62 -7.28 18.06 15.69
C ILE A 62 -7.60 18.03 17.20
N LEU A 63 -7.69 19.21 17.84
CA LEU A 63 -8.18 19.32 19.23
C LEU A 63 -9.71 19.11 19.33
N PHE A 64 -10.47 19.46 18.28
CA PHE A 64 -11.93 19.34 18.25
C PHE A 64 -12.43 19.01 16.83
N GLY A 65 -13.14 17.88 16.67
CA GLY A 65 -13.70 17.44 15.39
C GLY A 65 -13.54 15.94 15.13
N LYS A 66 -14.16 15.44 14.06
CA LYS A 66 -14.00 14.05 13.62
C LYS A 66 -12.58 13.87 13.05
N LYS A 67 -11.85 12.85 13.52
CA LYS A 67 -10.53 12.49 12.98
C LYS A 67 -10.70 12.09 11.51
N THR A 68 -10.00 12.80 10.64
CA THR A 68 -9.82 12.43 9.23
C THR A 68 -8.57 11.58 9.13
N SER A 69 -8.67 10.38 8.57
CA SER A 69 -7.55 9.45 8.41
C SER A 69 -7.37 9.02 6.96
N ARG A 70 -6.16 8.62 6.57
CA ARG A 70 -5.88 8.06 5.25
C ARG A 70 -4.96 6.85 5.39
N TYR A 71 -5.39 5.73 4.86
CA TYR A 71 -4.60 4.49 4.84
C TYR A 71 -4.34 4.06 3.41
N LEU A 72 -3.07 3.79 3.10
CA LEU A 72 -2.67 3.24 1.82
C LEU A 72 -3.05 1.77 1.76
N CYS A 73 -3.61 1.35 0.63
CA CYS A 73 -3.98 -0.03 0.35
C CYS A 73 -3.22 -0.49 -0.89
N GLN A 74 -2.61 -1.68 -0.83
CA GLN A 74 -1.87 -2.26 -1.95
C GLN A 74 -2.50 -3.56 -2.42
N SER A 75 -2.48 -3.81 -3.72
CA SER A 75 -2.87 -5.09 -4.31
C SER A 75 -1.77 -5.65 -5.19
N LYS A 76 -1.69 -6.99 -5.23
CA LYS A 76 -0.80 -7.77 -6.09
C LYS A 76 -1.57 -8.54 -7.18
N THR A 77 -2.89 -8.33 -7.25
CA THR A 77 -3.79 -9.04 -8.17
C THR A 77 -4.71 -8.08 -8.93
N GLU A 78 -5.06 -6.95 -8.34
CA GLU A 78 -5.89 -5.91 -8.96
C GLU A 78 -5.05 -4.91 -9.76
N GLY A 79 -5.65 -4.20 -10.69
CA GLY A 79 -5.00 -3.15 -11.48
C GLY A 79 -5.08 -3.38 -12.98
N LEU A 80 -4.27 -2.63 -13.72
CA LEU A 80 -4.22 -2.75 -15.18
C LEU A 80 -3.51 -4.07 -15.58
N PRO A 81 -4.06 -4.83 -16.54
CA PRO A 81 -3.41 -6.05 -17.01
C PRO A 81 -1.96 -5.83 -17.45
N ASP A 82 -1.06 -6.70 -17.01
CA ASP A 82 0.39 -6.66 -17.28
C ASP A 82 1.14 -5.43 -16.76
N TYR A 83 0.53 -4.57 -15.95
CA TYR A 83 1.22 -3.47 -15.28
C TYR A 83 1.62 -3.81 -13.85
N ILE A 84 2.77 -3.29 -13.45
CA ILE A 84 3.31 -3.41 -12.10
C ILE A 84 3.75 -2.04 -11.60
N LEU A 85 3.76 -1.88 -10.29
CA LEU A 85 4.28 -0.72 -9.60
C LEU A 85 5.81 -0.71 -9.71
N GLU A 86 6.34 0.22 -10.51
CA GLU A 86 7.77 0.31 -10.76
C GLU A 86 8.45 1.23 -9.75
N THR A 87 7.83 2.36 -9.42
CA THR A 87 8.38 3.30 -8.44
C THR A 87 7.28 4.16 -7.83
N LEU A 88 7.55 4.71 -6.65
CA LEU A 88 6.74 5.72 -5.99
C LEU A 88 7.60 6.87 -5.46
N ARG A 89 6.99 8.03 -5.21
CA ARG A 89 7.63 9.23 -4.67
C ARG A 89 6.63 10.00 -3.82
N VAL A 90 7.11 10.76 -2.84
CA VAL A 90 6.31 11.75 -2.12
C VAL A 90 6.62 13.13 -2.67
N ILE A 91 5.60 13.85 -3.13
CA ILE A 91 5.73 15.22 -3.65
C ILE A 91 4.92 16.20 -2.80
N GLY A 92 5.28 17.48 -2.85
CA GLY A 92 4.50 18.55 -2.20
C GLY A 92 3.15 18.79 -2.89
N GLU A 93 2.19 19.41 -2.17
CA GLU A 93 0.87 19.76 -2.74
C GLU A 93 0.96 20.67 -3.98
N LYS A 94 1.97 21.55 -4.02
CA LYS A 94 2.17 22.51 -5.11
C LYS A 94 3.18 22.04 -6.17
N GLU A 95 3.79 20.88 -5.97
CA GLU A 95 4.78 20.36 -6.90
C GLU A 95 4.07 19.74 -8.11
N ALA A 96 4.61 19.96 -9.30
CA ALA A 96 4.05 19.40 -10.53
C ALA A 96 4.17 17.86 -10.52
N LEU A 97 3.17 17.17 -11.05
CA LEU A 97 3.20 15.72 -11.21
C LEU A 97 4.34 15.36 -12.19
N PRO A 98 5.34 14.55 -11.77
CA PRO A 98 6.42 14.16 -12.67
C PRO A 98 5.90 13.33 -13.86
N GLU A 99 6.58 13.41 -15.00
CA GLU A 99 6.19 12.69 -16.21
C GLU A 99 6.09 11.18 -15.96
N GLY A 100 4.98 10.60 -16.43
CA GLY A 100 4.69 9.17 -16.29
C GLY A 100 4.22 8.73 -14.89
N PHE A 101 4.08 9.66 -13.94
CA PHE A 101 3.47 9.36 -12.64
C PHE A 101 1.96 9.54 -12.68
N SER A 102 1.28 8.84 -11.77
CA SER A 102 -0.16 8.89 -11.50
C SER A 102 -0.39 9.30 -10.04
N GLN A 103 -1.58 9.83 -9.78
CA GLN A 103 -2.00 10.34 -8.47
C GLN A 103 -3.26 9.61 -8.01
N LEU A 104 -3.32 9.29 -6.71
CA LEU A 104 -4.58 8.96 -6.05
C LEU A 104 -5.24 10.28 -5.64
N THR A 105 -6.34 10.68 -6.26
CA THR A 105 -6.95 12.00 -5.98
C THR A 105 -8.08 11.93 -4.95
N ARG A 106 -8.74 10.78 -4.84
CA ARG A 106 -9.85 10.51 -3.92
C ARG A 106 -9.68 9.20 -3.16
N THR A 107 -10.34 9.09 -2.03
CA THR A 107 -10.45 7.85 -1.27
C THR A 107 -11.47 6.92 -1.90
N ALA A 108 -11.14 5.65 -2.02
CA ALA A 108 -11.96 4.65 -2.71
C ALA A 108 -13.24 4.24 -1.93
N ASP A 109 -13.23 4.41 -0.61
CA ASP A 109 -14.35 4.04 0.27
C ASP A 109 -15.40 5.14 0.44
N SER A 110 -15.07 6.39 0.10
CA SER A 110 -15.82 7.57 0.54
C SER A 110 -15.72 8.80 -0.39
N GLU A 111 -14.94 8.71 -1.47
CA GLU A 111 -14.76 9.76 -2.49
C GLU A 111 -14.22 11.11 -1.95
N GLN A 112 -13.63 11.12 -0.75
CA GLN A 112 -13.06 12.29 -0.11
C GLN A 112 -11.68 12.64 -0.69
N LYS A 113 -11.22 13.90 -0.50
CA LYS A 113 -9.87 14.33 -0.94
C LYS A 113 -8.81 13.38 -0.37
N ALA A 114 -7.94 12.85 -1.22
CA ALA A 114 -6.93 11.87 -0.80
C ALA A 114 -5.81 12.48 0.06
N TRP A 115 -5.32 13.67 -0.31
CA TRP A 115 -4.11 14.24 0.28
C TRP A 115 -4.31 15.68 0.75
N ARG A 116 -3.37 16.17 1.56
CA ARG A 116 -3.31 17.57 1.99
C ARG A 116 -1.98 18.20 1.61
N LYS A 117 -0.97 18.14 2.49
CA LYS A 117 0.31 18.87 2.32
C LYS A 117 1.31 18.18 1.40
N ARG A 118 1.30 16.84 1.45
CA ARG A 118 2.15 15.96 0.65
C ARG A 118 1.30 14.83 0.12
N GLN A 119 1.69 14.29 -1.02
CA GLN A 119 0.99 13.21 -1.68
C GLN A 119 1.96 12.16 -2.17
N LEU A 120 1.58 10.90 -2.06
CA LEU A 120 2.26 9.80 -2.72
C LEU A 120 1.81 9.74 -4.18
N VAL A 121 2.78 9.75 -5.08
CA VAL A 121 2.59 9.55 -6.52
C VAL A 121 3.36 8.32 -6.96
N TYR A 122 2.86 7.64 -7.97
CA TYR A 122 3.41 6.35 -8.38
C TYR A 122 3.49 6.22 -9.89
N ARG A 123 4.40 5.38 -10.37
CA ARG A 123 4.49 5.02 -11.79
C ARG A 123 4.22 3.53 -11.94
N LEU A 124 3.29 3.21 -12.83
CA LEU A 124 3.10 1.85 -13.32
C LEU A 124 3.89 1.67 -14.61
N ALA A 125 4.44 0.48 -14.81
CA ALA A 125 5.09 0.09 -16.05
C ALA A 125 4.63 -1.31 -16.47
N LYS A 126 4.61 -1.58 -17.77
CA LYS A 126 4.36 -2.94 -18.26
C LYS A 126 5.47 -3.87 -17.76
N LYS A 127 5.09 -5.05 -17.27
CA LYS A 127 6.00 -6.04 -16.66
C LYS A 127 7.21 -6.38 -17.54
N GLY A 128 7.04 -6.44 -18.86
CA GLY A 128 8.12 -6.77 -19.81
C GLY A 128 9.16 -5.67 -20.04
N VAL A 129 8.90 -4.42 -19.62
CA VAL A 129 9.80 -3.27 -19.82
C VAL A 129 10.17 -2.54 -18.54
N ALA A 130 9.54 -2.89 -17.42
CA ALA A 130 9.81 -2.31 -16.12
C ALA A 130 11.27 -2.57 -15.70
N LYS A 131 11.95 -1.54 -15.21
CA LYS A 131 13.36 -1.65 -14.77
C LYS A 131 13.49 -2.30 -13.39
N GLN A 132 12.44 -2.17 -12.59
CA GLN A 132 12.34 -2.70 -11.23
C GLN A 132 10.86 -2.90 -10.88
N ALA A 133 10.62 -3.57 -9.76
CA ALA A 133 9.28 -3.79 -9.24
C ALA A 133 9.27 -3.52 -7.74
N ILE A 134 8.28 -2.78 -7.26
CA ILE A 134 8.01 -2.67 -5.83
C ILE A 134 7.16 -3.88 -5.44
N THR A 135 7.66 -4.67 -4.50
CA THR A 135 6.98 -5.86 -3.97
C THR A 135 6.32 -5.60 -2.62
N ASP A 136 6.73 -4.56 -1.91
CA ASP A 136 6.14 -4.19 -0.63
C ASP A 136 6.31 -2.68 -0.32
N ILE A 137 5.41 -2.14 0.51
CA ILE A 137 5.44 -0.76 0.98
C ILE A 137 5.23 -0.78 2.49
N ILE A 138 6.14 -0.14 3.21
CA ILE A 138 6.04 0.03 4.66
C ILE A 138 6.00 1.51 5.02
N LEU A 139 5.32 1.82 6.12
CA LEU A 139 5.41 3.14 6.76
C LEU A 139 6.25 3.04 8.03
N CYS A 140 7.19 3.96 8.23
CA CYS A 140 7.93 4.07 9.47
C CYS A 140 7.48 5.30 10.26
N SER A 141 7.41 5.19 11.58
CA SER A 141 7.04 6.28 12.48
C SER A 141 8.25 7.13 12.90
N ARG A 142 9.37 6.48 13.25
CA ARG A 142 10.58 7.13 13.78
C ARG A 142 11.81 6.88 12.94
N LEU A 143 11.90 5.73 12.27
CA LEU A 143 13.06 5.43 11.43
C LEU A 143 13.20 6.49 10.33
N ARG A 144 14.37 7.12 10.30
CA ARG A 144 14.76 8.12 9.28
C ARG A 144 15.59 7.52 8.15
N GLN A 145 15.94 6.24 8.27
CA GLN A 145 16.64 5.45 7.27
C GLN A 145 15.74 4.26 6.93
N ALA A 146 15.70 3.88 5.65
CA ALA A 146 14.96 2.71 5.26
C ALA A 146 15.63 1.45 5.84
N PRO A 147 14.85 0.46 6.33
CA PRO A 147 15.37 -0.86 6.65
C PRO A 147 16.03 -1.52 5.43
N GLU A 148 16.84 -2.54 5.67
CA GLU A 148 17.47 -3.33 4.60
C GLU A 148 16.40 -3.86 3.61
N GLY A 149 16.70 -3.76 2.31
CA GLY A 149 15.76 -4.15 1.24
C GLY A 149 14.71 -3.10 0.89
N PHE A 150 14.64 -1.97 1.62
CA PHE A 150 13.74 -0.86 1.33
C PHE A 150 14.51 0.41 0.95
N THR A 151 13.83 1.31 0.22
CA THR A 151 14.34 2.63 -0.15
C THR A 151 13.34 3.70 0.31
N LEU A 152 13.84 4.84 0.78
CA LEU A 152 12.98 5.96 1.18
C LEU A 152 12.30 6.60 -0.03
N ALA A 153 11.00 6.85 0.12
CA ALA A 153 10.15 7.46 -0.90
C ALA A 153 10.01 8.99 -0.78
N GLY A 154 10.27 9.53 0.42
CA GLY A 154 10.21 10.95 0.77
C GLY A 154 9.53 11.24 2.10
#